data_AF-A0A9W4XNS3-F1
#
_entry.id   AF-A0A9W4XNS3-F1
#
_cell.length_a   1.000
_cell.length_b   1.000
_cell.length_c   1.000
_cell.angle_alpha   90.00
_cell.angle_beta   90.00
_cell.angle_gamma   90.00
#
_symmetry.space_group_name_H-M   'P 1'
#
loop_
_entity.id
_entity.type
_entity.pdbx_description
1 polymer ?
#
loop_
_entity_poly.entity_id
_entity_poly.type
_entity_poly.pdbx_seq_one_letter_code
_entity_poly.pdbx_strand_id
1 'polypeptide(L)' 'MNRRALEGSEKSLGKEHPSTLNSVGNLAYLLQHRNRYKEAMLLYKRVSSGYTTTLGLDHPTTQA' A
#
# COMPACT_ATOMS: atom_id res chain seq x y z
N MET A 1 14.06 -8.20 -3.01
CA MET A 1 14.37 -7.27 -1.89
C MET A 1 13.11 -6.62 -1.30
N ASN A 2 12.05 -6.32 -2.07
CA ASN A 2 10.85 -5.65 -1.53
C ASN A 2 10.03 -6.42 -0.47
N ARG A 3 9.99 -7.75 -0.52
CA ARG A 3 9.16 -8.55 0.41
C ARG A 3 9.65 -8.48 1.87
N ARG A 4 10.97 -8.52 2.08
CA ARG A 4 11.59 -8.39 3.41
C ARG A 4 11.37 -7.01 4.02
N ALA A 5 11.47 -5.95 3.21
CA ALA A 5 11.17 -4.59 3.63
C ALA A 5 9.68 -4.46 4.01
N LEU A 6 8.79 -5.04 3.22
CA LEU A 6 7.35 -5.06 3.49
C LEU A 6 7.02 -5.76 4.82
N GLU A 7 7.58 -6.95 5.07
CA GLU A 7 7.36 -7.67 6.33
C GLU A 7 7.89 -6.90 7.55
N GLY A 8 9.05 -6.23 7.41
CA GLY A 8 9.59 -5.37 8.44
C GLY A 8 8.70 -4.16 8.72
N SER A 9 8.25 -3.46 7.67
CA SER A 9 7.36 -2.31 7.80
C SER A 9 5.97 -2.69 8.35
N GLU A 10 5.40 -3.83 7.94
CA GLU A 10 4.13 -4.31 8.49
C GLU A 10 4.24 -4.63 10.00
N LYS A 11 5.38 -5.15 10.44
CA LYS A 11 5.62 -5.48 11.85
C LYS A 11 5.95 -4.26 12.72
N SER A 12 6.69 -3.30 12.19
CA SER A 12 7.17 -2.13 12.94
C SER A 12 6.23 -0.92 12.87
N LEU A 13 5.62 -0.67 11.71
CA LEU A 13 4.82 0.53 11.45
C LEU A 13 3.32 0.22 11.31
N GLY A 14 2.98 -1.04 11.04
CA GLY A 14 1.61 -1.47 10.79
C GLY A 14 1.28 -1.51 9.30
N LYS A 15 0.17 -2.21 9.00
CA LYS A 15 -0.25 -2.53 7.62
C LYS A 15 -0.77 -1.34 6.82
N GLU A 16 -1.23 -0.30 7.50
CA GLU A 16 -1.82 0.90 6.91
C GLU A 16 -0.86 2.09 6.89
N HIS A 17 0.33 1.95 7.46
CA HIS A 17 1.29 3.04 7.52
C HIS A 17 1.77 3.44 6.11
N PRO A 18 1.92 4.76 5.80
CA PRO A 18 2.29 5.23 4.46
C PRO A 18 3.54 4.54 3.88
N SER A 19 4.58 4.34 4.69
CA SER A 19 5.81 3.62 4.27
C SER A 19 5.57 2.15 3.89
N THR A 20 4.64 1.48 4.59
CA THR A 20 4.22 0.11 4.27
C THR A 20 3.43 0.10 2.97
N LEU A 21 2.48 1.02 2.79
CA LEU A 21 1.69 1.15 1.57
C LEU A 21 2.56 1.49 0.35
N ASN A 22 3.58 2.33 0.51
CA ASN A 22 4.55 2.62 -0.55
C ASN A 22 5.32 1.35 -0.98
N SER A 23 5.70 0.51 -0.01
CA SER A 23 6.36 -0.78 -0.29
C SER A 23 5.43 -1.75 -1.03
N VAL A 24 4.13 -1.76 -0.71
CA VAL A 24 3.11 -2.54 -1.45
C VAL A 24 2.93 -2.00 -2.87
N GLY A 25 2.90 -0.68 -3.06
CA GLY A 25 2.79 -0.04 -4.37
C GLY A 25 3.96 -0.37 -5.30
N ASN A 26 5.19 -0.39 -4.75
CA ASN A 26 6.38 -0.81 -5.49
C ASN A 26 6.31 -2.29 -5.92
N LEU A 27 5.73 -3.16 -5.08
CA LEU A 27 5.50 -4.55 -5.46
C LEU A 27 4.44 -4.68 -6.57
N ALA A 28 3.36 -3.89 -6.50
CA ALA A 28 2.33 -3.82 -7.52
C ALA A 28 2.91 -3.40 -8.88
N TYR A 29 3.77 -2.39 -8.88
CA TYR A 29 4.48 -1.92 -10.07
C TYR A 29 5.35 -3.03 -10.68
N LEU A 30 6.16 -3.72 -9.87
CA LEU A 30 6.97 -4.84 -10.36
C LEU A 30 6.14 -6.00 -10.92
N LEU A 31 4.96 -6.27 -10.36
CA LEU A 31 4.05 -7.29 -10.87
C LEU A 31 3.44 -6.88 -12.22
N GLN A 32 3.12 -5.60 -12.40
CA GLN A 32 2.67 -5.06 -13.69
C GLN A 32 3.75 -5.28 -14.78
N HIS A 33 5.01 -5.00 -14.46
CA HIS A 33 6.16 -5.26 -15.36
C HIS A 33 6.38 -6.73 -15.68
N ARG A 34 5.86 -7.64 -14.85
CA ARG A 34 5.89 -9.10 -15.11
C ARG A 34 4.61 -9.61 -15.76
N ASN A 35 3.78 -8.74 -16.34
CA ASN A 35 2.48 -9.06 -16.93
C ASN A 35 1.46 -9.67 -15.94
N ARG A 36 1.69 -9.53 -14.63
CA ARG A 36 0.80 -10.03 -13.56
C ARG A 36 -0.18 -8.94 -13.14
N TYR A 37 -0.96 -8.45 -14.11
CA TYR A 37 -1.85 -7.30 -13.94
C TYR A 37 -2.92 -7.51 -12.86
N LYS A 38 -3.49 -8.71 -12.75
CA LYS A 38 -4.52 -9.03 -11.74
C LYS A 38 -3.98 -8.86 -10.32
N GLU A 39 -2.77 -9.33 -10.07
CA GLU A 39 -2.14 -9.23 -8.75
C GLU A 39 -1.67 -7.82 -8.45
N ALA A 40 -1.12 -7.12 -9.44
CA ALA A 40 -0.79 -5.70 -9.33
C ALA A 40 -2.03 -4.87 -8.96
N MET A 41 -3.17 -5.11 -9.62
CA MET A 41 -4.42 -4.40 -9.36
C MET A 41 -4.94 -4.62 -7.92
N LEU A 42 -4.86 -5.85 -7.40
CA LEU A 42 -5.24 -6.14 -6.01
C LEU A 42 -4.36 -5.37 -5.02
N LEU A 43 -3.06 -5.30 -5.27
CA LEU A 43 -2.14 -4.55 -4.43
C LEU A 43 -2.37 -3.04 -4.52
N TYR A 44 -2.61 -2.49 -5.72
CA TYR A 44 -2.98 -1.08 -5.88
C TYR A 44 -4.29 -0.75 -5.17
N LYS A 45 -5.28 -1.64 -5.20
CA LYS A 45 -6.53 -1.46 -4.46
C LYS A 45 -6.30 -1.42 -2.95
N ARG A 46 -5.43 -2.30 -2.43
CA ARG A 46 -5.02 -2.28 -1.01
C ARG A 46 -4.33 -0.96 -0.65
N VAL A 47 -3.44 -0.47 -1.51
CA VAL A 47 -2.74 0.80 -1.31
C VAL A 47 -3.71 1.98 -1.30
N SER A 48 -4.62 2.04 -2.27
CA SER A 48 -5.66 3.07 -2.33
C SER A 48 -6.57 3.05 -1.10
N SER A 49 -7.00 1.86 -0.68
CA SER A 49 -7.83 1.71 0.53
C SER A 49 -7.06 2.10 1.80
N GLY A 50 -5.79 1.72 1.89
CA GLY A 50 -4.94 2.08 3.03
C GLY A 50 -4.74 3.59 3.12
N TYR A 51 -4.45 4.25 2.00
CA TYR A 51 -4.31 5.70 1.95
C TYR A 51 -5.62 6.42 2.27
N THR A 52 -6.78 5.94 1.81
CA THR A 52 -8.06 6.53 2.21
C THR A 52 -8.33 6.40 3.71
N THR A 53 -7.85 5.32 4.36
CA THR A 53 -7.97 5.18 5.81
C THR A 53 -6.97 6.06 6.57
N THR A 54 -5.70 6.09 6.16
CA THR A 54 -4.66 6.88 6.85
C THR A 54 -4.82 8.38 6.61
N LEU A 55 -5.10 8.79 5.38
CA LEU A 55 -5.44 10.19 5.09
C LEU A 55 -6.84 10.51 5.62
N GLY A 56 -7.81 9.60 5.65
CA GLY A 56 -9.12 9.85 6.25
C GLY A 56 -9.11 10.09 7.77
N LEU A 57 -8.07 9.60 8.48
CA LEU A 57 -7.84 9.87 9.91
C LEU A 57 -7.10 11.19 10.17
N ASP A 58 -6.40 11.75 9.18
CA ASP A 58 -5.58 12.97 9.30
C ASP A 58 -6.05 14.13 8.39
N HIS A 59 -7.07 13.90 7.55
CA HIS A 59 -7.59 14.87 6.59
C HIS A 59 -8.96 15.41 7.07
N PRO A 60 -9.04 16.67 7.52
CA PRO A 60 -10.27 17.32 7.96
C PRO A 60 -11.33 17.56 6.86
N THR A 61 -11.26 16.85 5.74
CA THR A 61 -12.12 17.06 4.55
C THR A 61 -13.04 15.87 4.25
N THR A 62 -13.09 14.86 5.11
CA THR A 62 -14.09 13.77 5.06
C THR A 62 -15.11 13.89 6.21
N GLN A 63 -15.35 15.11 6.71
CA GLN A 63 -16.62 15.45 7.34
C GLN A 63 -17.37 16.39 6.40
N ALA A 64 -18.26 15.82 5.59
CA ALA A 64 -19.38 16.51 4.97
C ALA A 64 -20.54 15.52 4.89
#